data_AF-A0A2N0MJM9-F1
#
_entry.id   AF-A0A2N0MJM9-F1
#
_cell.length_a   1.000
_cell.length_b   1.000
_cell.length_c   1.000
_cell.angle_alpha   90.00
_cell.angle_beta   90.00
_cell.angle_gamma   90.00
#
_symmetry.space_group_name_H-M   'P 1'
#
loop_
_entity.id
_entity.type
_entity.pdbx_description
1 polymer ?
#
loop_
_entity_poly.entity_id
_entity_poly.type
_entity_poly.pdbx_seq_one_letter_code
_entity_poly.pdbx_strand_id
1 'polypeptide(L)'
;MSFEANEGQTADQVEFLARGQGYTLFLNPGEAVLSLTKSSAVDGATDRPEPKVQRSTVLRMQVVGASPSAKVVGLDQLPGKTNYLIGNDPEQWHTNIANFARVQYQNVYPGIDLVYYGKQQQLEYDFIVSPGFDPAVINLGFHGADHLGLDDQGNLIVEVEGGQVGLLAPVLYQESKGLRDTISGNYTLLGGNGVGFEVGDYDPTETLIIDPVLVYSTYLGGGAAEIGRDIAVDSSGHAYVTGWTRSDDFPTGPAGNTFYVANTDGTLDAFVTKLSADGSSLVYSTYIGTQTGGDQGGAIAVYEDPNDNGNAYAYVMGRTDGGGIPGGTNAGFDNTYGGAADIFFVKLAADGASLVYSTYIGSRGSEGNFQDDIGGIAVDADGNAFVTAYTELGAQNFTIIFP
;
A
#
# COMPACT_ATOMS: atom_id res chain seq x y z
N MET A 1 -2.06 -13.36 -8.40
CA MET A 1 -0.95 -14.10 -7.76
C MET A 1 -0.99 -15.54 -8.24
N SER A 2 0.15 -16.23 -8.28
CA SER A 2 0.24 -17.67 -8.54
C SER A 2 1.28 -18.31 -7.62
N PHE A 3 1.10 -19.60 -7.35
CA PHE A 3 2.03 -20.40 -6.55
C PHE A 3 2.82 -21.33 -7.47
N GLU A 4 4.14 -21.22 -7.43
CA GLU A 4 5.08 -22.06 -8.17
C GLU A 4 5.45 -23.27 -7.31
N ALA A 5 5.35 -24.48 -7.87
CA ALA A 5 5.89 -25.66 -7.21
C ALA A 5 7.42 -25.60 -7.14
N ASN A 6 8.02 -26.05 -6.04
CA ASN A 6 9.47 -26.19 -5.96
C ASN A 6 9.94 -27.50 -6.63
N GLU A 7 10.69 -27.36 -7.72
CA GLU A 7 11.36 -28.44 -8.45
C GLU A 7 12.89 -28.30 -8.36
N GLY A 8 13.39 -27.69 -7.27
CA GLY A 8 14.81 -27.50 -6.98
C GLY A 8 15.35 -26.10 -7.30
N GLN A 9 14.49 -25.17 -7.74
CA GLN A 9 14.90 -23.78 -8.01
C GLN A 9 15.13 -22.94 -6.75
N THR A 10 14.73 -23.44 -5.58
CA THR A 10 14.93 -22.78 -4.28
C THR A 10 15.21 -23.83 -3.20
N ALA A 11 15.33 -23.40 -1.93
CA ALA A 11 15.71 -24.28 -0.82
C ALA A 11 14.79 -25.50 -0.68
N ASP A 12 15.38 -26.67 -0.39
CA ASP A 12 14.69 -27.98 -0.37
C ASP A 12 13.48 -28.08 0.57
N GLN A 13 13.42 -27.23 1.59
CA GLN A 13 12.33 -27.20 2.58
C GLN A 13 11.06 -26.48 2.07
N VAL A 14 11.16 -25.77 0.94
CA VAL A 14 10.05 -25.05 0.32
C VAL A 14 9.28 -26.01 -0.58
N GLU A 15 7.96 -26.08 -0.41
CA GLU A 15 7.07 -26.86 -1.29
C GLU A 15 6.53 -25.99 -2.42
N PHE A 16 6.13 -24.75 -2.08
CA PHE A 16 5.65 -23.76 -3.03
C PHE A 16 6.21 -22.37 -2.71
N LEU A 17 6.35 -21.53 -3.73
CA LEU A 17 6.64 -20.11 -3.53
C LEU A 17 5.68 -19.23 -4.32
N ALA A 18 5.44 -18.03 -3.82
CA ALA A 18 4.69 -16.99 -4.51
C ALA A 18 5.41 -15.64 -4.36
N ARG A 19 5.20 -14.75 -5.31
CA ARG A 19 5.77 -13.40 -5.29
C ARG A 19 4.65 -12.38 -5.34
N GLY A 20 4.69 -11.44 -4.42
CA GLY A 20 3.82 -10.27 -4.38
C GLY A 20 4.63 -8.99 -4.52
N GLN A 21 3.96 -7.85 -4.53
CA GLN A 21 4.66 -6.56 -4.48
C GLN A 21 5.30 -6.39 -3.10
N GLY A 22 6.62 -6.24 -3.05
CA GLY A 22 7.36 -6.02 -1.80
C GLY A 22 7.62 -7.27 -0.94
N TYR A 23 7.19 -8.47 -1.37
CA TYR A 23 7.47 -9.69 -0.62
C TYR A 23 7.63 -10.95 -1.49
N THR A 24 8.36 -11.93 -0.96
CA THR A 24 8.34 -13.31 -1.44
C THR A 24 7.77 -14.20 -0.33
N LEU A 25 6.81 -15.05 -0.69
CA LEU A 25 6.20 -16.05 0.17
C LEU A 25 6.83 -17.41 -0.13
N PHE A 26 7.28 -18.10 0.90
CA PHE A 26 7.71 -19.50 0.84
C PHE A 26 6.78 -20.33 1.72
N LEU A 27 6.21 -21.38 1.15
CA LEU A 27 5.30 -22.31 1.81
C LEU A 27 6.07 -23.59 2.09
N ASN A 28 6.39 -23.82 3.37
CA ASN A 28 7.07 -25.02 3.86
C ASN A 28 6.05 -25.90 4.60
N PRO A 29 6.40 -27.15 4.96
CA PRO A 29 5.55 -27.98 5.82
C PRO A 29 5.30 -27.29 7.19
N GLY A 30 4.06 -26.89 7.45
CA GLY A 30 3.63 -26.28 8.72
C GLY A 30 4.03 -24.82 8.95
N GLU A 31 4.65 -24.13 7.98
CA GLU A 31 4.94 -22.69 8.10
C GLU A 31 4.84 -21.97 6.75
N ALA A 32 4.40 -20.72 6.80
CA ALA A 32 4.54 -19.74 5.73
C ALA A 32 5.62 -18.72 6.13
N VAL A 33 6.57 -18.49 5.23
CA VAL A 33 7.68 -17.55 5.44
C VAL A 33 7.52 -16.38 4.48
N LEU A 34 7.31 -15.19 5.02
CA LEU A 34 7.31 -13.94 4.27
C LEU A 34 8.68 -13.27 4.39
N SER A 35 9.38 -13.17 3.26
CA SER A 35 10.53 -12.28 3.12
C SER A 35 10.04 -10.94 2.60
N LEU A 36 9.96 -9.95 3.49
CA LEU A 36 9.56 -8.58 3.22
C LEU A 36 10.79 -7.81 2.74
N THR A 37 10.72 -7.21 1.57
CA THR A 37 11.86 -6.51 0.99
C THR A 37 11.65 -5.01 1.12
N LYS A 38 12.46 -4.36 1.97
CA LYS A 38 12.54 -2.90 2.01
C LYS A 38 13.62 -2.44 1.05
N SER A 39 13.25 -1.65 0.04
CA SER A 39 14.24 -0.88 -0.70
C SER A 39 14.71 0.25 0.21
N SER A 40 15.87 0.09 0.86
CA SER A 40 16.57 1.18 1.53
C SER A 40 17.74 1.59 0.65
N ALA A 41 17.79 2.86 0.24
CA ALA A 41 19.05 3.45 -0.19
C ALA A 41 19.84 3.79 1.07
N VAL A 42 21.05 3.27 1.21
CA VAL A 42 21.97 3.73 2.26
C VAL A 42 22.74 4.89 1.65
N ASP A 43 22.58 6.05 2.25
CA ASP A 43 23.32 7.24 1.89
C ASP A 43 24.78 7.11 2.37
N GLY A 44 25.69 7.30 1.44
CA GLY A 44 27.11 7.36 1.69
C GLY A 44 27.71 8.30 0.66
N ALA A 45 27.94 9.54 1.05
CA ALA A 45 28.72 10.52 0.29
C ALA A 45 30.17 10.02 0.12
N THR A 46 30.37 9.09 -0.83
CA THR A 46 31.67 8.75 -1.40
C THR A 46 31.45 8.46 -2.89
N ASP A 47 32.39 8.91 -3.73
CA ASP A 47 32.37 8.88 -5.20
C ASP A 47 32.40 7.47 -5.84
N ARG A 48 31.71 6.49 -5.24
CA ARG A 48 31.57 5.13 -5.78
C ARG A 48 30.15 4.62 -5.53
N PRO A 49 29.48 4.03 -6.53
CA PRO A 49 28.20 3.37 -6.31
C PRO A 49 28.43 2.15 -5.41
N GLU A 50 28.17 2.31 -4.11
CA GLU A 50 28.02 1.18 -3.22
C GLU A 50 26.67 0.50 -3.48
N PRO A 51 26.59 -0.83 -3.37
CA PRO A 51 25.36 -1.57 -3.65
C PRO A 51 24.23 -1.13 -2.71
N LYS A 52 23.04 -0.88 -3.26
CA LYS A 52 21.81 -0.67 -2.48
C LYS A 52 21.66 -1.80 -1.45
N VAL A 53 21.67 -1.48 -0.17
CA VAL A 53 21.44 -2.47 0.89
C VAL A 53 19.94 -2.73 0.96
N GLN A 54 19.48 -3.73 0.22
CA GLN A 54 18.16 -4.31 0.44
C GLN A 54 18.16 -4.91 1.84
N ARG A 55 17.43 -4.29 2.77
CA ARG A 55 17.12 -4.90 4.05
C ARG A 55 15.88 -5.75 3.86
N SER A 56 16.03 -7.04 4.09
CA SER A 56 14.94 -7.99 4.07
C SER A 56 14.56 -8.34 5.51
N THR A 57 13.31 -8.12 5.89
CA THR A 57 12.76 -8.58 7.17
C THR A 57 12.04 -9.90 6.92
N VAL A 58 12.28 -10.90 7.77
CA VAL A 58 11.65 -12.22 7.64
C VAL A 58 10.61 -12.40 8.74
N LEU A 59 9.36 -12.53 8.33
CA LEU A 59 8.25 -12.93 9.20
C LEU A 59 7.89 -14.38 8.91
N ARG A 60 7.79 -15.21 9.95
CA ARG A 60 7.35 -16.60 9.82
C ARG A 60 6.02 -16.77 10.52
N MET A 61 5.00 -17.19 9.77
CA MET A 61 3.71 -17.62 10.29
C MET A 61 3.70 -19.15 10.38
N GLN A 62 3.94 -19.67 11.57
CA GLN A 62 3.97 -21.09 11.86
C GLN A 62 2.58 -21.57 12.29
N VAL A 63 2.14 -22.71 11.75
CA VAL A 63 0.94 -23.40 12.26
C VAL A 63 1.39 -24.29 13.42
N VAL A 64 1.27 -23.78 14.65
CA VAL A 64 1.82 -24.42 15.85
C VAL A 64 1.06 -25.71 16.14
N GLY A 65 1.79 -26.82 16.26
CA GLY A 65 1.18 -28.14 16.45
C GLY A 65 0.63 -28.77 15.18
N ALA A 66 0.96 -28.22 14.00
CA ALA A 66 0.59 -28.82 12.73
C ALA A 66 1.06 -30.28 12.62
N SER A 67 0.24 -31.10 11.97
CA SER A 67 0.56 -32.50 11.68
C SER A 67 1.85 -32.58 10.86
N PRO A 68 2.87 -33.34 11.31
CA PRO A 68 4.09 -33.54 10.53
C PRO A 68 3.85 -34.38 9.25
N SER A 69 2.65 -34.94 9.11
CA SER A 69 2.21 -35.70 7.94
C SER A 69 1.24 -34.92 7.05
N ALA A 70 1.00 -33.63 7.35
CA ALA A 70 0.18 -32.77 6.52
C ALA A 70 0.76 -32.73 5.09
N LYS A 71 -0.10 -32.94 4.10
CA LYS A 71 0.31 -32.92 2.69
C LYS A 71 0.06 -31.54 2.12
N VAL A 72 1.09 -30.96 1.52
CA VAL A 72 0.98 -29.68 0.79
C VAL A 72 0.75 -30.01 -0.68
N VAL A 73 -0.37 -29.52 -1.25
CA VAL A 73 -0.75 -29.80 -2.64
C VAL A 73 -1.15 -28.52 -3.36
N GLY A 74 -0.72 -28.38 -4.62
CA GLY A 74 -1.19 -27.33 -5.50
C GLY A 74 -2.57 -27.67 -6.07
N LEU A 75 -3.48 -26.70 -6.06
CA LEU A 75 -4.83 -26.82 -6.62
C LEU A 75 -5.00 -25.84 -7.79
N ASP A 76 -5.88 -26.21 -8.72
CA ASP A 76 -6.23 -25.41 -9.90
C ASP A 76 -4.99 -24.95 -10.67
N GLN A 77 -4.31 -25.92 -11.27
CA GLN A 77 -3.12 -25.64 -12.06
C GLN A 77 -3.43 -24.63 -13.17
N LEU A 78 -2.66 -23.55 -13.18
CA LEU A 78 -2.76 -22.47 -14.15
C LEU A 78 -2.05 -22.87 -15.46
N PRO A 79 -2.49 -22.30 -16.61
CA PRO A 79 -1.84 -22.56 -17.90
C PRO A 79 -0.41 -21.97 -17.98
N GLY A 80 -0.12 -20.94 -17.17
CA GLY A 80 1.20 -20.30 -17.11
C GLY A 80 2.29 -21.22 -16.54
N LYS A 81 3.50 -21.09 -17.08
CA LYS A 81 4.69 -21.85 -16.67
C LYS A 81 5.82 -20.91 -16.30
N THR A 82 6.63 -21.30 -15.32
CA THR A 82 7.82 -20.54 -14.90
C THR A 82 9.09 -21.29 -15.33
N ASN A 83 10.11 -20.53 -15.75
CA ASN A 83 11.40 -21.07 -16.17
C ASN A 83 12.53 -20.28 -15.51
N TYR A 84 13.54 -20.99 -15.02
CA TYR A 84 14.77 -20.45 -14.45
C TYR A 84 15.94 -20.90 -15.32
N LEU A 85 16.34 -20.03 -16.26
CA LEU A 85 17.45 -20.27 -17.19
C LEU A 85 18.73 -19.58 -16.65
N ILE A 86 19.19 -20.03 -15.49
CA ILE A 86 20.30 -19.39 -14.75
C ILE A 86 21.61 -20.09 -15.10
N GLY A 87 22.63 -19.31 -15.51
CA GLY A 87 23.95 -19.83 -15.86
C GLY A 87 24.04 -20.38 -17.29
N ASN A 88 25.25 -20.81 -17.66
CA ASN A 88 25.59 -21.24 -19.03
C ASN A 88 25.40 -22.74 -19.29
N ASP A 89 25.00 -23.51 -18.28
CA ASP A 89 24.76 -24.95 -18.38
C ASP A 89 23.26 -25.23 -18.46
N PRO A 90 22.72 -25.65 -19.64
CA PRO A 90 21.32 -25.96 -19.80
C PRO A 90 20.82 -27.13 -18.94
N GLU A 91 21.72 -28.02 -18.46
CA GLU A 91 21.33 -29.11 -17.55
C GLU A 91 20.96 -28.60 -16.15
N GLN A 92 21.38 -27.38 -15.81
CA GLN A 92 21.04 -26.71 -14.55
C GLN A 92 19.80 -25.80 -14.66
N TRP A 93 19.18 -25.73 -15.83
CA TRP A 93 17.96 -24.93 -16.01
C TRP A 93 16.73 -25.66 -15.51
N HIS A 94 15.88 -24.95 -14.77
CA HIS A 94 14.56 -25.45 -14.40
C HIS A 94 13.53 -24.91 -15.40
N THR A 95 12.79 -25.78 -16.09
CA THR A 95 11.82 -25.36 -17.11
C THR A 95 10.48 -26.04 -16.91
N ASN A 96 9.41 -25.38 -17.40
CA ASN A 96 8.04 -25.89 -17.36
C ASN A 96 7.44 -26.10 -15.95
N ILE A 97 7.96 -25.38 -14.95
CA ILE A 97 7.47 -25.43 -13.57
C ILE A 97 6.00 -25.05 -13.54
N ALA A 98 5.20 -25.90 -12.89
CA ALA A 98 3.76 -25.68 -12.76
C ALA A 98 3.43 -24.52 -11.82
N ASN A 99 2.43 -23.73 -12.22
CA ASN A 99 1.82 -22.70 -11.41
C ASN A 99 0.41 -23.14 -10.97
N PHE A 100 0.00 -22.74 -9.78
CA PHE A 100 -1.28 -23.09 -9.17
C PHE A 100 -1.99 -21.83 -8.68
N ALA A 101 -3.32 -21.83 -8.72
CA ALA A 101 -4.11 -20.72 -8.18
C ALA A 101 -4.19 -20.76 -6.65
N ARG A 102 -4.10 -21.97 -6.06
CA ARG A 102 -4.20 -22.19 -4.61
C ARG A 102 -3.23 -23.29 -4.16
N VAL A 103 -2.87 -23.27 -2.88
CA VAL A 103 -2.09 -24.33 -2.22
C VAL A 103 -2.84 -24.78 -0.97
N GLN A 104 -3.12 -26.07 -0.86
CA GLN A 104 -3.81 -26.66 0.28
C GLN A 104 -2.86 -27.50 1.12
N TYR A 105 -2.87 -27.23 2.42
CA TYR A 105 -2.30 -28.06 3.47
C TYR A 105 -3.42 -28.97 4.00
N GLN A 106 -3.39 -30.24 3.59
CA GLN A 106 -4.40 -31.22 3.95
C GLN A 106 -4.15 -31.79 5.35
N ASN A 107 -5.17 -31.79 6.19
CA ASN A 107 -5.12 -32.20 7.60
C ASN A 107 -3.96 -31.54 8.35
N VAL A 108 -3.84 -30.21 8.23
CA VAL A 108 -2.86 -29.43 9.00
C VAL A 108 -3.10 -29.61 10.50
N TYR A 109 -4.36 -29.71 10.91
CA TYR A 109 -4.79 -30.39 12.13
C TYR A 109 -5.77 -31.51 11.75
N PRO A 110 -6.07 -32.48 12.65
CA PRO A 110 -7.10 -33.47 12.37
C PRO A 110 -8.42 -32.79 11.94
N GLY A 111 -8.90 -33.09 10.73
CA GLY A 111 -10.15 -32.54 10.20
C GLY A 111 -10.11 -31.06 9.80
N ILE A 112 -8.95 -30.41 9.84
CA ILE A 112 -8.79 -29.00 9.48
C ILE A 112 -7.76 -28.90 8.35
N ASP A 113 -8.17 -28.30 7.25
CA ASP A 113 -7.28 -27.94 6.15
C ASP A 113 -6.94 -26.44 6.22
N LEU A 114 -5.80 -26.07 5.64
CA LEU A 114 -5.41 -24.67 5.44
C LEU A 114 -5.18 -24.43 3.94
N VAL A 115 -5.84 -23.44 3.35
CA VAL A 115 -5.75 -23.15 1.91
C VAL A 115 -5.23 -21.74 1.70
N TYR A 116 -4.08 -21.58 1.05
CA TYR A 116 -3.58 -20.28 0.60
C TYR A 116 -4.06 -19.99 -0.82
N TYR A 117 -4.48 -18.75 -1.06
CA TYR A 117 -4.85 -18.28 -2.40
C TYR A 117 -4.62 -16.77 -2.52
N GLY A 118 -4.70 -16.25 -3.74
CA GLY A 118 -4.54 -14.81 -4.00
C GLY A 118 -5.84 -14.17 -4.47
N LYS A 119 -6.20 -13.02 -3.89
CA LYS A 119 -7.34 -12.19 -4.31
C LYS A 119 -6.88 -10.74 -4.45
N GLN A 120 -7.15 -10.12 -5.61
CA GLN A 120 -6.73 -8.74 -5.89
C GLN A 120 -5.24 -8.43 -5.56
N GLN A 121 -4.34 -9.39 -5.79
CA GLN A 121 -2.89 -9.32 -5.44
C GLN A 121 -2.54 -9.42 -3.95
N GLN A 122 -3.52 -9.52 -3.06
CA GLN A 122 -3.32 -9.84 -1.64
C GLN A 122 -3.25 -11.37 -1.43
N LEU A 123 -2.51 -11.77 -0.39
CA LEU A 123 -2.50 -13.16 0.08
C LEU A 123 -3.68 -13.37 1.03
N GLU A 124 -4.50 -14.37 0.75
CA GLU A 124 -5.56 -14.83 1.66
C GLU A 124 -5.28 -16.28 2.06
N TYR A 125 -5.83 -16.69 3.18
CA TYR A 125 -5.81 -18.08 3.59
C TYR A 125 -7.08 -18.47 4.33
N ASP A 126 -7.57 -19.67 4.09
CA ASP A 126 -8.74 -20.22 4.79
C ASP A 126 -8.32 -21.36 5.71
N PHE A 127 -8.82 -21.37 6.95
CA PHE A 127 -8.97 -22.61 7.70
C PHE A 127 -10.34 -23.23 7.41
N ILE A 128 -10.32 -24.44 6.87
CA ILE A 128 -11.53 -25.22 6.55
C ILE A 128 -11.70 -26.27 7.64
N VAL A 129 -12.64 -26.04 8.56
CA VAL A 129 -12.89 -26.91 9.71
C VAL A 129 -14.03 -27.86 9.35
N SER A 130 -13.70 -29.15 9.22
CA SER A 130 -14.69 -30.18 8.93
C SER A 130 -15.69 -30.35 10.08
N PRO A 131 -16.92 -30.83 9.79
CA PRO A 131 -17.92 -31.11 10.83
C PRO A 131 -17.38 -31.93 12.00
N GLY A 132 -17.68 -31.50 13.22
CA GLY A 132 -17.32 -32.17 14.46
C GLY A 132 -15.89 -31.93 14.96
N PHE A 133 -15.07 -31.14 14.26
CA PHE A 133 -13.72 -30.77 14.70
C PHE A 133 -13.71 -29.40 15.38
N ASP A 134 -12.78 -29.24 16.33
CA ASP A 134 -12.70 -28.08 17.20
C ASP A 134 -11.78 -27.00 16.59
N PRO A 135 -12.29 -25.81 16.22
CA PRO A 135 -11.47 -24.72 15.68
C PRO A 135 -10.51 -24.12 16.73
N ALA A 136 -10.75 -24.32 18.03
CA ALA A 136 -9.93 -23.74 19.10
C ALA A 136 -8.49 -24.31 19.15
N VAL A 137 -8.23 -25.40 18.42
CA VAL A 137 -6.87 -25.97 18.30
C VAL A 137 -5.96 -25.16 17.39
N ILE A 138 -6.52 -24.26 16.56
CA ILE A 138 -5.75 -23.47 15.60
C ILE A 138 -4.91 -22.44 16.34
N ASN A 139 -3.60 -22.50 16.14
CA ASN A 139 -2.64 -21.58 16.76
C ASN A 139 -1.59 -21.15 15.73
N LEU A 140 -1.60 -19.87 15.39
CA LEU A 140 -0.63 -19.22 14.52
C LEU A 140 0.49 -18.61 15.36
N GLY A 141 1.71 -19.10 15.18
CA GLY A 141 2.92 -18.55 15.79
C GLY A 141 3.63 -17.58 14.87
N PHE A 142 3.82 -16.33 15.28
CA PHE A 142 4.51 -15.30 14.50
C PHE A 142 5.96 -15.10 14.97
N HIS A 143 6.93 -15.66 14.25
CA HIS A 143 8.36 -15.50 14.57
C HIS A 143 9.00 -14.42 13.70
N GLY A 144 9.89 -13.63 14.30
CA GLY A 144 10.43 -12.41 13.68
C GLY A 144 9.57 -11.16 13.91
N ALA A 145 8.49 -11.29 14.69
CA ALA A 145 7.70 -10.17 15.19
C ALA A 145 8.31 -9.61 16.48
N ASP A 146 8.40 -8.29 16.55
CA ASP A 146 8.81 -7.54 17.76
C ASP A 146 7.63 -7.40 18.73
N HIS A 147 6.42 -7.22 18.18
CA HIS A 147 5.18 -7.10 18.94
C HIS A 147 3.98 -7.67 18.17
N LEU A 148 2.99 -8.16 18.92
CA LEU A 148 1.67 -8.57 18.41
C LEU A 148 0.59 -7.79 19.17
N GLY A 149 -0.32 -7.16 18.43
CA GLY A 149 -1.43 -6.39 18.98
C GLY A 149 -2.71 -6.55 18.17
N LEU A 150 -3.84 -6.17 18.76
CA LEU A 150 -5.11 -6.01 18.06
C LEU A 150 -5.46 -4.52 18.04
N ASP A 151 -5.95 -4.02 16.91
CA ASP A 151 -6.49 -2.66 16.83
C ASP A 151 -7.98 -2.59 17.25
N ASP A 152 -8.55 -1.38 17.24
CA ASP A 152 -9.94 -1.12 17.65
C ASP A 152 -10.97 -1.78 16.70
N GLN A 153 -10.54 -2.22 15.52
CA GLN A 153 -11.34 -2.90 14.51
C GLN A 153 -11.21 -4.43 14.58
N GLY A 154 -10.36 -4.95 15.48
CA GLY A 154 -10.12 -6.38 15.65
C GLY A 154 -9.12 -6.96 14.63
N ASN A 155 -8.39 -6.11 13.90
CA ASN A 155 -7.32 -6.55 13.02
C ASN A 155 -6.09 -6.94 13.84
N LEU A 156 -5.37 -7.97 13.40
CA LEU A 156 -4.09 -8.34 14.00
C LEU A 156 -2.97 -7.50 13.40
N ILE A 157 -2.22 -6.80 14.26
CA ILE A 157 -1.04 -6.04 13.89
C ILE A 157 0.20 -6.81 14.34
N VAL A 158 1.06 -7.13 13.38
CA VAL A 158 2.34 -7.81 13.58
C VAL A 158 3.46 -6.81 13.31
N GLU A 159 4.04 -6.25 14.36
CA GLU A 159 5.19 -5.35 14.25
C GLU A 159 6.45 -6.16 13.95
N VAL A 160 7.21 -5.74 12.96
CA VAL A 160 8.46 -6.38 12.52
C VAL A 160 9.52 -5.32 12.30
N GLU A 161 10.79 -5.72 12.21
CA GLU A 161 11.87 -4.77 11.96
C GLU A 161 11.58 -3.95 10.68
N GLY A 162 11.36 -2.65 10.87
CA GLY A 162 11.17 -1.68 9.79
C GLY A 162 9.77 -1.64 9.16
N GLY A 163 8.75 -2.24 9.78
CA GLY A 163 7.38 -2.33 9.23
C GLY A 163 6.34 -2.86 10.21
N GLN A 164 5.09 -2.89 9.76
CA GLN A 164 4.05 -3.69 10.40
C GLN A 164 3.26 -4.45 9.33
N VAL A 165 2.86 -5.67 9.63
CA VAL A 165 2.00 -6.50 8.77
C VAL A 165 0.63 -6.59 9.44
N GLY A 166 -0.42 -6.22 8.71
CA GLY A 166 -1.80 -6.31 9.18
C GLY A 166 -2.47 -7.61 8.71
N LEU A 167 -3.33 -8.16 9.54
CA LEU A 167 -4.33 -9.12 9.10
C LEU A 167 -5.69 -8.56 9.47
N LEU A 168 -6.59 -8.43 8.50
CA LEU A 168 -7.93 -7.97 8.77
C LEU A 168 -8.64 -8.94 9.71
N ALA A 169 -9.54 -8.41 10.53
CA ALA A 169 -10.41 -9.22 11.36
C ALA A 169 -11.02 -10.37 10.55
N PRO A 170 -10.99 -11.61 11.06
CA PRO A 170 -11.34 -12.79 10.28
C PRO A 170 -12.83 -12.81 9.99
N VAL A 171 -13.21 -13.21 8.76
CA VAL A 171 -14.61 -13.44 8.43
C VAL A 171 -14.90 -14.93 8.60
N LEU A 172 -15.79 -15.26 9.53
CA LEU A 172 -16.19 -16.63 9.80
C LEU A 172 -17.57 -16.90 9.21
N TYR A 173 -17.78 -18.07 8.63
CA TYR A 173 -19.07 -18.41 8.04
C TYR A 173 -19.27 -19.92 7.82
N GLN A 174 -20.54 -20.29 7.68
CA GLN A 174 -20.98 -21.60 7.19
C GLN A 174 -21.78 -21.39 5.91
N GLU A 175 -21.71 -22.36 5.00
CA GLU A 175 -22.52 -22.35 3.78
C GLU A 175 -23.57 -23.46 3.83
N SER A 176 -24.84 -23.08 4.03
CA SER A 176 -25.96 -24.00 3.99
C SER A 176 -26.87 -23.68 2.81
N LYS A 177 -27.08 -24.66 1.92
CA LYS A 177 -27.97 -24.54 0.73
C LYS A 177 -27.66 -23.33 -0.18
N GLY A 178 -26.39 -22.92 -0.26
CA GLY A 178 -25.93 -21.80 -1.09
C GLY A 178 -26.14 -20.41 -0.47
N LEU A 179 -26.53 -20.33 0.81
CA LEU A 179 -26.54 -19.10 1.59
C LEU A 179 -25.35 -19.11 2.55
N ARG A 180 -24.69 -17.96 2.69
CA ARG A 180 -23.58 -17.73 3.61
C ARG A 180 -24.13 -17.20 4.93
N ASP A 181 -24.03 -17.99 5.98
CA ASP A 181 -24.38 -17.61 7.34
C ASP A 181 -23.10 -17.13 8.05
N THR A 182 -23.01 -15.83 8.30
CA THR A 182 -21.85 -15.23 8.99
C THR A 182 -21.86 -15.61 10.47
N ILE A 183 -20.72 -16.06 10.96
CA ILE A 183 -20.46 -16.38 12.37
C ILE A 183 -19.60 -15.26 12.95
N SER A 184 -19.91 -14.82 14.17
CA SER A 184 -19.06 -13.86 14.87
C SER A 184 -17.70 -14.51 15.14
N GLY A 185 -16.61 -13.80 14.89
CA GLY A 185 -15.29 -14.28 15.28
C GLY A 185 -14.26 -13.16 15.31
N ASN A 186 -13.22 -13.37 16.11
CA ASN A 186 -12.14 -12.41 16.30
C ASN A 186 -10.81 -13.15 16.46
N TYR A 187 -9.70 -12.44 16.26
CA TYR A 187 -8.41 -12.90 16.74
C TYR A 187 -8.36 -12.87 18.27
N THR A 188 -7.61 -13.81 18.85
CA THR A 188 -7.26 -13.79 20.26
C THR A 188 -5.76 -14.03 20.45
N LEU A 189 -5.13 -13.22 21.30
CA LEU A 189 -3.71 -13.37 21.62
C LEU A 189 -3.55 -14.46 22.67
N LEU A 190 -2.82 -15.54 22.34
CA LEU A 190 -2.62 -16.69 23.22
C LEU A 190 -1.41 -16.52 24.17
N GLY A 191 -0.74 -15.36 24.11
CA GLY A 191 0.50 -15.08 24.82
C GLY A 191 1.75 -15.51 24.05
N GLY A 192 2.89 -14.89 24.38
CA GLY A 192 4.10 -15.03 23.57
C GLY A 192 3.84 -14.54 22.15
N ASN A 193 4.12 -15.38 21.16
CA ASN A 193 3.94 -15.07 19.74
C ASN A 193 2.74 -15.81 19.11
N GLY A 194 1.83 -16.35 19.94
CA GLY A 194 0.70 -17.18 19.49
C GLY A 194 -0.59 -16.38 19.30
N VAL A 195 -1.31 -16.67 18.22
CA VAL A 195 -2.62 -16.10 17.89
C VAL A 195 -3.59 -17.23 17.57
N GLY A 196 -4.78 -17.20 18.16
CA GLY A 196 -5.88 -18.11 17.86
C GLY A 196 -7.11 -17.35 17.38
N PHE A 197 -8.23 -18.07 17.33
CA PHE A 197 -9.53 -17.53 16.94
C PHE A 197 -10.54 -17.72 18.06
N GLU A 198 -11.23 -16.65 18.43
CA GLU A 198 -12.49 -16.76 19.16
C GLU A 198 -13.60 -16.94 18.14
N VAL A 199 -14.39 -18.00 18.30
CA VAL A 199 -15.47 -18.40 17.38
C VAL A 199 -16.79 -18.35 18.13
N GLY A 200 -17.75 -17.59 17.62
CA GLY A 200 -19.11 -17.51 18.14
C GLY A 200 -19.91 -18.79 17.88
N ASP A 201 -21.19 -18.80 18.28
CA ASP A 201 -22.06 -19.96 18.10
C ASP A 201 -22.20 -20.33 16.61
N TYR A 202 -21.99 -21.62 16.30
CA TYR A 202 -22.09 -22.20 14.94
C TYR A 202 -22.68 -23.62 15.00
N ASP A 203 -23.13 -24.16 13.86
CA ASP A 203 -23.59 -25.56 13.76
C ASP A 203 -22.39 -26.51 13.59
N PRO A 204 -22.05 -27.35 14.58
CA PRO A 204 -20.89 -28.24 14.49
C PRO A 204 -21.07 -29.38 13.47
N THR A 205 -22.25 -29.53 12.87
CA THR A 205 -22.51 -30.52 11.82
C THR A 205 -22.25 -30.00 10.41
N GLU A 206 -22.00 -28.70 10.26
CA GLU A 206 -21.62 -28.06 9.01
C GLU A 206 -20.14 -27.63 9.02
N THR A 207 -19.56 -27.46 7.84
CA THR A 207 -18.19 -26.96 7.71
C THR A 207 -18.13 -25.50 8.15
N LEU A 208 -17.16 -25.16 8.99
CA LEU A 208 -16.85 -23.78 9.34
C LEU A 208 -15.64 -23.30 8.53
N ILE A 209 -15.79 -22.15 7.89
CA ILE A 209 -14.68 -21.45 7.23
C ILE A 209 -14.26 -20.27 8.09
N ILE A 210 -12.96 -20.17 8.35
CA ILE A 210 -12.32 -18.99 8.93
C ILE A 210 -11.43 -18.41 7.84
N ASP A 211 -11.79 -17.23 7.34
CA ASP A 211 -11.17 -16.52 6.21
C ASP A 211 -10.56 -15.20 6.71
N PRO A 212 -9.29 -15.18 7.13
CA PRO A 212 -8.58 -13.94 7.41
C PRO A 212 -7.82 -13.44 6.19
N VAL A 213 -7.86 -12.12 5.99
CA VAL A 213 -7.15 -11.46 4.89
C VAL A 213 -5.82 -10.92 5.39
N LEU A 214 -4.70 -11.34 4.82
CA LEU A 214 -3.39 -10.76 5.11
C LEU A 214 -3.21 -9.48 4.29
N VAL A 215 -3.36 -8.33 4.95
CA VAL A 215 -3.19 -7.00 4.37
C VAL A 215 -1.86 -6.42 4.84
N TYR A 216 -0.88 -6.30 3.95
CA TYR A 216 0.32 -5.56 4.30
C TYR A 216 -0.04 -4.08 4.53
N SER A 217 0.70 -3.42 5.41
CA SER A 217 0.73 -1.95 5.47
C SER A 217 2.19 -1.54 5.38
N THR A 218 2.45 -0.40 4.73
CA THR A 218 3.81 0.06 4.49
C THR A 218 3.94 1.52 4.90
N TYR A 219 5.18 1.95 5.13
CA TYR A 219 5.48 3.36 5.33
C TYR A 219 5.53 4.08 3.98
N LEU A 220 4.93 5.27 3.92
CA LEU A 220 5.07 6.22 2.82
C LEU A 220 6.01 7.33 3.28
N GLY A 221 7.28 7.24 2.90
CA GLY A 221 8.34 8.17 3.30
C GLY A 221 9.72 7.69 2.90
N GLY A 222 10.71 8.58 2.98
CA GLY A 222 12.12 8.32 2.72
C GLY A 222 12.97 8.36 3.99
N GLY A 223 14.23 8.77 3.87
CA GLY A 223 15.21 8.77 4.96
C GLY A 223 15.18 9.98 5.90
N ALA A 224 14.42 11.02 5.56
CA ALA A 224 14.32 12.28 6.32
C ALA A 224 12.92 12.45 6.93
N ALA A 225 12.45 13.70 7.09
CA ALA A 225 11.17 13.98 7.73
C ALA A 225 10.05 14.13 6.68
N GLU A 226 8.92 13.49 6.95
CA GLU A 226 7.68 13.62 6.18
C GLU A 226 6.50 14.01 7.06
N ILE A 227 5.54 14.72 6.47
CA ILE A 227 4.22 14.92 7.06
C ILE A 227 3.17 14.68 5.98
N GLY A 228 2.26 13.73 6.23
CA GLY A 228 0.98 13.64 5.53
C GLY A 228 0.01 14.69 6.08
N ARG A 229 -0.63 15.46 5.20
CA ARG A 229 -1.54 16.55 5.57
C ARG A 229 -3.00 16.24 5.30
N ASP A 230 -3.28 15.59 4.18
CA ASP A 230 -4.65 15.30 3.76
C ASP A 230 -4.73 14.04 2.87
N ILE A 231 -5.93 13.45 2.82
CA ILE A 231 -6.23 12.22 2.09
C ILE A 231 -7.60 12.27 1.42
N ALA A 232 -7.68 11.79 0.18
CA ALA A 232 -8.93 11.57 -0.54
C ALA A 232 -8.96 10.17 -1.17
N VAL A 233 -10.15 9.63 -1.46
CA VAL A 233 -10.31 8.27 -2.01
C VAL A 233 -11.23 8.32 -3.24
N ASP A 234 -10.82 7.70 -4.34
CA ASP A 234 -11.64 7.58 -5.57
C ASP A 234 -12.69 6.47 -5.45
N SER A 235 -13.66 6.39 -6.38
CA SER A 235 -14.73 5.38 -6.29
C SER A 235 -14.23 3.95 -6.53
N SER A 236 -13.03 3.83 -7.12
CA SER A 236 -12.32 2.56 -7.29
C SER A 236 -11.51 2.16 -6.04
N GLY A 237 -11.51 2.98 -4.99
CA GLY A 237 -10.85 2.71 -3.70
C GLY A 237 -9.40 3.15 -3.62
N HIS A 238 -8.84 3.82 -4.62
CA HIS A 238 -7.47 4.32 -4.56
C HIS A 238 -7.36 5.50 -3.62
N ALA A 239 -6.41 5.44 -2.69
CA ALA A 239 -6.11 6.54 -1.79
C ALA A 239 -5.13 7.53 -2.44
N TYR A 240 -5.40 8.81 -2.27
CA TYR A 240 -4.56 9.92 -2.71
C TYR A 240 -4.12 10.69 -1.48
N VAL A 241 -2.81 10.75 -1.24
CA VAL A 241 -2.21 11.42 -0.07
C VAL A 241 -1.40 12.61 -0.54
N THR A 242 -1.54 13.75 0.15
CA THR A 242 -0.66 14.91 -0.04
C THR A 242 -0.03 15.34 1.28
N GLY A 243 1.07 16.07 1.18
CA GLY A 243 1.85 16.52 2.31
C GLY A 243 3.18 17.10 1.87
N TRP A 244 4.19 16.99 2.73
CA TRP A 244 5.55 17.37 2.37
C TRP A 244 6.58 16.34 2.84
N THR A 245 7.73 16.35 2.17
CA THR A 245 8.88 15.50 2.46
C THR A 245 10.17 16.30 2.39
N ARG A 246 11.16 15.95 3.23
CA ARG A 246 12.55 16.43 3.13
C ARG A 246 13.49 15.35 2.58
N SER A 247 12.92 14.26 2.09
CA SER A 247 13.64 13.07 1.69
C SER A 247 13.92 13.08 0.20
N ASP A 248 15.21 13.14 -0.17
CA ASP A 248 15.66 13.01 -1.56
C ASP A 248 15.33 11.63 -2.16
N ASP A 249 15.05 10.65 -1.30
CA ASP A 249 14.68 9.27 -1.64
C ASP A 249 13.19 8.97 -1.39
N PHE A 250 12.33 9.99 -1.29
CA PHE A 250 10.90 9.76 -1.10
C PHE A 250 10.34 8.87 -2.23
N PRO A 251 9.46 7.90 -1.93
CA PRO A 251 8.97 6.96 -2.92
C PRO A 251 8.25 7.65 -4.08
N THR A 252 8.94 7.76 -5.21
CA THR A 252 8.36 8.06 -6.51
C THR A 252 7.95 6.73 -7.15
N GLY A 253 6.75 6.60 -7.70
CA GLY A 253 6.20 5.34 -8.22
C GLY A 253 7.02 4.70 -9.37
N PRO A 254 6.44 3.79 -10.19
CA PRO A 254 7.16 3.17 -11.30
C PRO A 254 7.94 4.21 -12.11
N ALA A 255 9.23 3.97 -12.32
CA ALA A 255 10.16 4.93 -12.90
C ALA A 255 9.62 5.48 -14.24
N GLY A 256 9.14 6.73 -14.25
CA GLY A 256 8.54 7.35 -15.43
C GLY A 256 7.41 8.35 -15.17
N ASN A 257 6.74 8.31 -14.01
CA ASN A 257 5.56 9.16 -13.75
C ASN A 257 5.81 10.39 -12.84
N THR A 258 7.07 10.73 -12.56
CA THR A 258 7.40 11.95 -11.82
C THR A 258 7.41 13.14 -12.75
N PHE A 259 6.39 14.00 -12.64
CA PHE A 259 6.33 15.26 -13.38
C PHE A 259 7.42 16.25 -12.93
N TYR A 260 7.77 16.20 -11.65
CA TYR A 260 8.72 17.11 -11.02
C TYR A 260 9.86 16.35 -10.34
N VAL A 261 11.06 16.92 -10.39
CA VAL A 261 12.25 16.41 -9.69
C VAL A 261 12.32 17.10 -8.34
N ALA A 262 12.55 16.35 -7.26
CA ALA A 262 12.71 16.89 -5.91
C ALA A 262 13.72 18.03 -5.88
N ASN A 263 13.46 19.03 -5.05
CA ASN A 263 14.38 20.14 -4.86
C ASN A 263 15.67 19.61 -4.21
N THR A 264 16.82 19.93 -4.81
CA THR A 264 18.13 19.45 -4.33
C THR A 264 18.82 20.42 -3.35
N ASP A 265 18.15 21.50 -2.94
CA ASP A 265 18.67 22.50 -2.00
C ASP A 265 18.46 22.13 -0.50
N GLY A 266 17.82 20.99 -0.22
CA GLY A 266 17.57 20.51 1.15
C GLY A 266 16.38 21.14 1.86
N THR A 267 15.49 21.80 1.12
CA THR A 267 14.20 22.28 1.64
C THR A 267 13.13 21.17 1.62
N LEU A 268 11.86 21.52 1.79
CA LEU A 268 10.75 20.57 1.83
C LEU A 268 10.01 20.60 0.48
N ASP A 269 9.61 19.45 -0.04
CA ASP A 269 8.87 19.32 -1.30
C ASP A 269 7.44 18.85 -1.03
N ALA A 270 6.45 19.44 -1.70
CA ALA A 270 5.11 18.89 -1.66
C ALA A 270 5.05 17.62 -2.49
N PHE A 271 4.30 16.62 -2.03
CA PHE A 271 4.07 15.40 -2.78
C PHE A 271 2.58 15.14 -2.99
N VAL A 272 2.28 14.40 -4.05
CA VAL A 272 0.99 13.71 -4.24
C VAL A 272 1.28 12.27 -4.58
N THR A 273 0.73 11.37 -3.78
CA THR A 273 0.87 9.93 -3.94
C THR A 273 -0.50 9.31 -4.17
N LYS A 274 -0.66 8.57 -5.27
CA LYS A 274 -1.80 7.68 -5.48
C LYS A 274 -1.40 6.24 -5.18
N LEU A 275 -2.07 5.62 -4.21
CA LEU A 275 -1.93 4.21 -3.87
C LEU A 275 -2.94 3.38 -4.63
N SER A 276 -2.59 2.13 -4.93
CA SER A 276 -3.56 1.14 -5.42
C SER A 276 -4.69 0.96 -4.39
N ALA A 277 -5.86 0.50 -4.83
CA ALA A 277 -7.03 0.37 -3.95
C ALA A 277 -6.83 -0.58 -2.76
N ASP A 278 -5.91 -1.52 -2.90
CA ASP A 278 -5.46 -2.45 -1.88
C ASP A 278 -4.29 -1.90 -1.02
N GLY A 279 -3.76 -0.72 -1.35
CA GLY A 279 -2.60 -0.09 -0.72
C GLY A 279 -1.23 -0.72 -1.08
N SER A 280 -1.16 -1.68 -2.01
CA SER A 280 0.07 -2.47 -2.30
C SER A 280 1.16 -1.71 -3.01
N SER A 281 0.78 -0.71 -3.76
CA SER A 281 1.66 -0.11 -4.72
C SER A 281 1.34 1.35 -4.89
N LEU A 282 2.37 2.11 -5.25
CA LEU A 282 2.19 3.45 -5.78
C LEU A 282 1.71 3.30 -7.22
N VAL A 283 0.48 3.71 -7.50
CA VAL A 283 0.03 3.92 -8.89
C VAL A 283 0.88 5.03 -9.49
N TYR A 284 1.06 6.12 -8.74
CA TYR A 284 2.06 7.13 -9.00
C TYR A 284 2.43 7.85 -7.70
N SER A 285 3.55 8.56 -7.73
CA SER A 285 3.91 9.55 -6.72
C SER A 285 4.77 10.60 -7.39
N THR A 286 4.41 11.87 -7.21
CA THR A 286 5.09 13.01 -7.83
C THR A 286 5.27 14.13 -6.83
N TYR A 287 6.35 14.89 -7.00
CA TYR A 287 6.52 16.17 -6.32
C TYR A 287 5.73 17.26 -7.06
N ILE A 288 5.34 18.30 -6.32
CA ILE A 288 4.68 19.50 -6.82
C ILE A 288 5.36 20.69 -6.15
N GLY A 289 5.88 21.63 -6.94
CA GLY A 289 6.64 22.71 -6.35
C GLY A 289 7.55 23.42 -7.34
N THR A 290 8.64 23.93 -6.78
CA THR A 290 9.60 24.80 -7.46
C THR A 290 11.01 24.21 -7.36
N GLN A 291 11.95 24.74 -8.14
CA GLN A 291 13.34 24.28 -8.10
C GLN A 291 14.15 24.86 -6.93
N THR A 292 13.58 25.83 -6.19
CA THR A 292 14.26 26.55 -5.12
C THR A 292 13.24 27.00 -4.09
N GLY A 293 13.51 26.81 -2.80
CA GLY A 293 12.53 27.12 -1.75
C GLY A 293 11.64 25.92 -1.39
N GLY A 294 10.92 26.03 -0.28
CA GLY A 294 10.07 24.99 0.28
C GLY A 294 8.64 25.01 -0.26
N ASP A 295 8.16 23.83 -0.62
CA ASP A 295 6.82 23.52 -1.07
C ASP A 295 6.08 22.59 -0.09
N GLN A 296 4.84 22.92 0.26
CA GLN A 296 3.99 22.12 1.16
C GLN A 296 2.68 21.76 0.49
N GLY A 297 2.33 20.48 0.44
CA GLY A 297 0.96 20.04 0.15
C GLY A 297 0.08 20.24 1.38
N GLY A 298 -1.12 20.78 1.22
CA GLY A 298 -2.00 21.12 2.33
C GLY A 298 -3.38 20.46 2.29
N ALA A 299 -4.01 20.39 1.11
CA ALA A 299 -5.34 19.80 0.96
C ALA A 299 -5.49 19.11 -0.40
N ILE A 300 -6.27 18.03 -0.46
CA ILE A 300 -6.50 17.24 -1.67
C ILE A 300 -7.96 16.82 -1.85
N ALA A 301 -8.46 16.90 -3.07
CA ALA A 301 -9.72 16.31 -3.48
C ALA A 301 -9.55 15.56 -4.80
N VAL A 302 -10.43 14.58 -5.05
CA VAL A 302 -10.41 13.77 -6.28
C VAL A 302 -11.73 13.92 -7.03
N TYR A 303 -11.65 13.90 -8.35
CA TYR A 303 -12.80 13.94 -9.23
C TYR A 303 -12.63 12.94 -10.37
N GLU A 304 -13.62 12.09 -10.54
CA GLU A 304 -13.71 11.14 -11.64
C GLU A 304 -14.49 11.76 -12.78
N ASP A 305 -13.82 12.01 -13.92
CA ASP A 305 -14.48 12.59 -15.07
C ASP A 305 -15.29 11.53 -15.82
N PRO A 306 -16.64 11.59 -15.81
CA PRO A 306 -17.46 10.62 -16.51
C PRO A 306 -17.28 10.67 -18.04
N ASN A 307 -16.68 11.75 -18.57
CA ASN A 307 -16.42 11.93 -19.99
C ASN A 307 -15.03 11.42 -20.43
N ASP A 308 -14.15 11.09 -19.47
CA ASP A 308 -12.81 10.56 -19.72
C ASP A 308 -12.65 9.16 -19.11
N ASN A 309 -13.57 8.26 -19.48
CA ASN A 309 -13.57 6.86 -19.03
C ASN A 309 -13.56 6.66 -17.49
N GLY A 310 -13.98 7.65 -16.72
CA GLY A 310 -13.91 7.60 -15.25
C GLY A 310 -12.50 7.81 -14.69
N ASN A 311 -11.58 8.39 -15.46
CA ASN A 311 -10.26 8.75 -14.96
C ASN A 311 -10.37 9.73 -13.78
N ALA A 312 -9.62 9.45 -12.72
CA ALA A 312 -9.63 10.21 -11.47
C ALA A 312 -8.50 11.24 -11.42
N TYR A 313 -8.86 12.52 -11.43
CA TYR A 313 -7.97 13.68 -11.37
C TYR A 313 -7.80 14.16 -9.92
N ALA A 314 -6.57 14.50 -9.53
CA ALA A 314 -6.28 15.05 -8.20
C ALA A 314 -6.25 16.59 -8.25
N TYR A 315 -6.94 17.22 -7.32
CA TYR A 315 -6.96 18.66 -7.12
C TYR A 315 -6.26 18.95 -5.80
N VAL A 316 -5.18 19.72 -5.85
CA VAL A 316 -4.28 19.89 -4.70
C VAL A 316 -4.08 21.37 -4.44
N MET A 317 -4.24 21.75 -3.18
CA MET A 317 -3.76 23.03 -2.67
C MET A 317 -2.48 22.83 -1.89
N GLY A 318 -1.54 23.72 -2.12
CA GLY A 318 -0.29 23.75 -1.39
C GLY A 318 0.24 25.16 -1.27
N ARG A 319 1.40 25.30 -0.68
CA ARG A 319 2.07 26.57 -0.46
C ARG A 319 3.51 26.48 -0.92
N THR A 320 4.00 27.54 -1.54
CA THR A 320 5.40 27.65 -1.99
C THR A 320 6.02 28.97 -1.55
N ASP A 321 7.26 28.93 -1.07
CA ASP A 321 8.12 30.12 -0.92
C ASP A 321 9.16 30.27 -2.06
N GLY A 322 9.03 29.39 -3.07
CA GLY A 322 9.82 29.40 -4.30
C GLY A 322 9.14 30.18 -5.43
N GLY A 323 9.96 30.76 -6.31
CA GLY A 323 9.55 31.72 -7.36
C GLY A 323 8.68 31.19 -8.52
N GLY A 324 7.75 30.27 -8.27
CA GLY A 324 6.73 29.81 -9.21
C GLY A 324 6.82 28.32 -9.62
N ILE A 325 5.67 27.66 -9.81
CA ILE A 325 5.48 26.26 -10.23
C ILE A 325 5.42 26.24 -11.77
N PRO A 326 6.39 25.60 -12.43
CA PRO A 326 6.41 25.47 -13.89
C PRO A 326 5.25 24.60 -14.42
N GLY A 327 4.66 24.98 -15.55
CA GLY A 327 3.79 24.09 -16.34
C GLY A 327 2.29 24.37 -16.30
N GLY A 328 1.84 25.42 -15.62
CA GLY A 328 0.46 25.91 -15.76
C GLY A 328 0.21 26.54 -17.12
N THR A 329 -0.84 26.12 -17.81
CA THR A 329 -1.45 26.97 -18.85
C THR A 329 -1.91 28.27 -18.17
N ASN A 330 -1.23 29.35 -18.53
CA ASN A 330 -1.51 30.73 -18.12
C ASN A 330 -2.99 31.13 -18.38
N ALA A 331 -3.89 30.80 -17.46
CA ALA A 331 -5.28 31.23 -17.46
C ALA A 331 -5.77 31.71 -16.07
N GLY A 332 -4.87 31.89 -15.11
CA GLY A 332 -5.17 32.33 -13.74
C GLY A 332 -5.29 33.86 -13.57
N PHE A 333 -6.00 34.26 -12.52
CA PHE A 333 -6.38 35.65 -12.19
C PHE A 333 -5.26 36.47 -11.52
N ASP A 334 -4.24 35.83 -10.94
CA ASP A 334 -2.99 36.48 -10.51
C ASP A 334 -1.78 35.74 -11.07
N ASN A 335 -0.81 36.52 -11.57
CA ASN A 335 0.38 36.05 -12.30
C ASN A 335 1.67 36.59 -11.68
N THR A 336 1.59 37.07 -10.43
CA THR A 336 2.72 37.68 -9.75
C THR A 336 2.95 36.91 -8.47
N TYR A 337 4.01 36.10 -8.44
CA TYR A 337 4.61 35.68 -7.17
C TYR A 337 4.87 36.96 -6.36
N GLY A 338 4.22 37.05 -5.22
CA GLY A 338 3.82 38.33 -4.66
C GLY A 338 4.08 38.44 -3.18
N GLY A 339 5.15 37.85 -2.64
CA GLY A 339 5.40 37.85 -1.20
C GLY A 339 6.53 36.91 -0.77
N ALA A 340 6.52 36.50 0.51
CA ALA A 340 7.44 35.51 1.06
C ALA A 340 6.99 34.07 0.82
N ALA A 341 5.69 33.84 0.55
CA ALA A 341 5.12 32.58 0.07
C ALA A 341 3.70 32.79 -0.48
N ASP A 342 3.27 31.99 -1.45
CA ASP A 342 1.92 32.03 -2.05
C ASP A 342 1.26 30.64 -1.98
N ILE A 343 -0.07 30.59 -1.97
CA ILE A 343 -0.81 29.32 -2.15
C ILE A 343 -0.84 28.97 -3.63
N PHE A 344 -0.48 27.74 -3.96
CA PHE A 344 -0.74 27.17 -5.26
C PHE A 344 -1.98 26.29 -5.24
N PHE A 345 -2.69 26.29 -6.37
CA PHE A 345 -3.73 25.33 -6.69
C PHE A 345 -3.36 24.61 -7.98
N VAL A 346 -3.45 23.29 -7.99
CA VAL A 346 -3.16 22.47 -9.16
C VAL A 346 -4.21 21.39 -9.39
N LYS A 347 -4.47 21.10 -10.66
CA LYS A 347 -5.15 19.89 -11.12
C LYS A 347 -4.12 19.01 -11.82
N LEU A 348 -3.86 17.84 -11.24
CA LEU A 348 -2.95 16.84 -11.79
C LEU A 348 -3.72 15.92 -12.74
N ALA A 349 -3.09 15.54 -13.85
CA ALA A 349 -3.61 14.52 -14.75
C ALA A 349 -3.75 13.17 -14.01
N ALA A 350 -4.63 12.30 -14.51
CA ALA A 350 -4.98 11.05 -13.84
C ALA A 350 -3.78 10.08 -13.67
N ASP A 351 -2.75 10.20 -14.51
CA ASP A 351 -1.51 9.43 -14.44
C ASP A 351 -0.46 10.03 -13.49
N GLY A 352 -0.72 11.22 -12.95
CA GLY A 352 0.21 11.95 -12.08
C GLY A 352 1.36 12.63 -12.81
N ALA A 353 1.43 12.53 -14.14
CA ALA A 353 2.62 12.87 -14.92
C ALA A 353 2.58 14.26 -15.56
N SER A 354 1.49 15.02 -15.38
CA SER A 354 1.39 16.41 -15.87
C SER A 354 0.34 17.23 -15.13
N LEU A 355 0.51 18.55 -15.16
CA LEU A 355 -0.51 19.50 -14.71
C LEU A 355 -1.52 19.75 -15.84
N VAL A 356 -2.80 19.50 -15.56
CA VAL A 356 -3.92 19.91 -16.43
C VAL A 356 -4.17 21.41 -16.26
N TYR A 357 -4.04 21.89 -15.03
CA TYR A 357 -4.26 23.29 -14.66
C TYR A 357 -3.41 23.65 -13.43
N SER A 358 -2.94 24.89 -13.36
CA SER A 358 -2.42 25.47 -12.12
C SER A 358 -2.67 26.97 -12.03
N THR A 359 -2.78 27.47 -10.80
CA THR A 359 -2.90 28.91 -10.51
C THR A 359 -2.41 29.24 -9.10
N TYR A 360 -2.34 30.53 -8.80
CA TYR A 360 -1.97 31.07 -7.49
C TYR A 360 -3.15 31.73 -6.80
N ILE A 361 -3.18 31.61 -5.48
CA ILE A 361 -4.09 32.30 -4.59
C ILE A 361 -3.23 33.04 -3.57
N GLY A 362 -3.27 34.37 -3.56
CA GLY A 362 -2.37 35.16 -2.71
C GLY A 362 -2.53 36.65 -2.93
N SER A 363 -1.82 37.45 -2.14
CA SER A 363 -1.84 38.91 -2.23
C SER A 363 -0.70 39.45 -3.11
N ARG A 364 -0.76 40.74 -3.47
CA ARG A 364 0.36 41.43 -4.15
C ARG A 364 1.08 42.35 -3.17
N GLY A 365 2.27 41.98 -2.67
CA GLY A 365 3.13 42.90 -1.92
C GLY A 365 4.18 42.24 -1.04
N SER A 366 5.10 43.02 -0.45
CA SER A 366 6.04 42.45 0.53
C SER A 366 5.28 42.11 1.82
N GLU A 367 4.86 40.86 1.93
CA GLU A 367 4.33 40.31 3.17
C GLU A 367 5.47 40.29 4.20
N GLY A 368 5.22 40.81 5.40
CA GLY A 368 6.20 40.76 6.50
C GLY A 368 6.36 39.34 7.06
N ASN A 369 6.19 39.16 8.36
CA ASN A 369 6.18 37.83 8.99
C ASN A 369 4.82 37.10 8.87
N PHE A 370 3.92 37.60 8.02
CA PHE A 370 2.56 37.08 7.87
C PHE A 370 2.50 36.18 6.64
N GLN A 371 1.67 35.15 6.70
CA GLN A 371 1.80 33.97 5.87
C GLN A 371 0.42 33.56 5.33
N ASP A 372 0.29 33.42 4.02
CA ASP A 372 -0.87 32.76 3.39
C ASP A 372 -1.02 31.32 3.93
N ASP A 373 -2.25 30.92 4.23
CA ASP A 373 -2.56 29.63 4.85
C ASP A 373 -3.68 28.87 4.13
N ILE A 374 -3.50 27.56 4.06
CA ILE A 374 -4.36 26.66 3.28
C ILE A 374 -5.54 26.25 4.15
N GLY A 375 -6.76 26.38 3.61
CA GLY A 375 -7.97 25.84 4.22
C GLY A 375 -8.28 24.43 3.72
N GLY A 376 -9.43 24.26 3.09
CA GLY A 376 -9.90 22.99 2.54
C GLY A 376 -10.29 23.10 1.07
N ILE A 377 -10.39 21.95 0.42
CA ILE A 377 -10.84 21.80 -0.96
C ILE A 377 -12.00 20.80 -1.04
N ALA A 378 -12.98 21.08 -1.89
CA ALA A 378 -14.03 20.15 -2.28
C ALA A 378 -14.25 20.23 -3.79
N VAL A 379 -14.66 19.15 -4.42
CA VAL A 379 -14.98 19.10 -5.84
C VAL A 379 -16.39 18.54 -6.02
N ASP A 380 -17.20 19.16 -6.88
CA ASP A 380 -18.55 18.68 -7.19
C ASP A 380 -18.57 17.61 -8.29
N ALA A 381 -19.77 17.12 -8.60
CA ALA A 381 -19.98 16.08 -9.62
C ALA A 381 -19.72 16.55 -11.07
N ASP A 382 -19.54 17.85 -11.29
CA ASP A 382 -19.21 18.44 -12.60
C ASP A 382 -17.71 18.79 -12.69
N GLY A 383 -16.93 18.53 -11.63
CA GLY A 383 -15.50 18.79 -11.57
C GLY A 383 -15.13 20.22 -11.15
N ASN A 384 -16.07 21.01 -10.61
CA ASN A 384 -15.78 22.35 -10.12
C ASN A 384 -15.16 22.29 -8.73
N ALA A 385 -14.04 23.01 -8.55
CA ALA A 385 -13.32 23.03 -7.29
C ALA A 385 -13.71 24.24 -6.42
N PHE A 386 -14.04 23.98 -5.17
CA PHE A 386 -14.35 24.96 -4.15
C PHE A 386 -13.23 24.95 -3.12
N VAL A 387 -12.60 26.11 -2.91
CA VAL A 387 -11.43 26.23 -2.04
C VAL A 387 -11.67 27.28 -0.94
N THR A 388 -11.10 27.02 0.24
CA THR A 388 -10.97 28.02 1.29
C THR A 388 -9.50 28.25 1.60
N ALA A 389 -9.15 29.50 1.87
CA ALA A 389 -7.78 29.93 2.14
C ALA A 389 -7.79 31.22 2.96
N TYR A 390 -6.68 31.48 3.62
CA TYR A 390 -6.42 32.75 4.30
C TYR A 390 -5.31 33.49 3.54
N THR A 391 -5.60 34.72 3.11
CA THR A 391 -4.61 35.64 2.53
C THR A 391 -4.72 37.02 3.17
N GLU A 392 -3.61 37.74 3.33
CA GLU A 392 -3.60 39.07 3.94
C GLU A 392 -3.28 40.19 2.93
N LEU A 393 -3.91 41.36 3.13
CA LEU A 393 -3.78 42.60 2.35
C LEU A 393 -4.43 42.63 0.96
N GLY A 394 -5.55 43.36 0.86
CA GLY A 394 -6.02 43.93 -0.40
C GLY A 394 -6.72 42.99 -1.40
N ALA A 395 -6.79 41.69 -1.13
CA ALA A 395 -7.57 40.75 -1.93
C ALA A 395 -9.07 41.06 -1.81
N GLN A 396 -9.61 41.81 -2.78
CA GLN A 396 -11.01 42.24 -2.80
C GLN A 396 -12.01 41.12 -3.12
N ASN A 397 -11.57 39.88 -3.41
CA ASN A 397 -12.48 38.77 -3.73
C ASN A 397 -11.90 37.41 -3.28
N PHE A 398 -12.74 36.57 -2.66
CA PHE A 398 -12.47 35.13 -2.53
C PHE A 398 -12.63 34.49 -3.92
N THR A 399 -11.62 33.74 -4.38
CA THR A 399 -11.63 33.12 -5.70
C THR A 399 -12.44 31.82 -5.68
N ILE A 400 -13.52 31.76 -6.47
CA ILE A 400 -14.12 30.50 -6.90
C ILE A 400 -13.39 30.11 -8.20
N ILE A 401 -12.73 28.96 -8.20
CA ILE A 401 -11.98 28.47 -9.36
C ILE A 401 -12.91 27.59 -10.19
N PHE A 402 -13.30 28.07 -11.36
CA PHE A 402 -13.96 27.26 -12.37
C PHE A 402 -12.89 26.61 -13.27
N PRO A 403 -13.00 25.31 -13.57
CA PRO A 403 -12.08 24.63 -14.48
C PRO A 403 -12.14 25.16 -15.92
#